data_AF-A0A0F9L3Q6-F1
#
_entry.id   AF-A0A0F9L3Q6-F1
#
_cell.length_a   1.000
_cell.length_b   1.000
_cell.length_c   1.000
_cell.angle_alpha   90.00
_cell.angle_beta   90.00
_cell.angle_gamma   90.00
#
_symmetry.space_group_name_H-M   'P 1'
#
loop_
_entity.id
_entity.type
_entity.pdbx_description
1 polymer ?
#
loop_
_entity_poly.entity_id
_entity_poly.type
_entity_poly.pdbx_seq_one_letter_code
_entity_poly.pdbx_strand_id
1 'polypeptide(L)'
;MARLLRKKTIQKKRWNFIQNINIDVAISNNENYTEWYYDLWKERIIDRQALLKIDKSFESVPKRARRQPEDHFDILKAQLNALVSIGFSAVECHYKRGVFAIYGGKK
;
A
#
# COMPACT_ATOMS: atom_id res chain seq x y z
N MET A 1 23.54 -59.79 -13.01
CA MET A 1 22.36 -58.90 -13.06
C MET A 1 22.68 -57.59 -12.35
N ALA A 2 23.01 -56.52 -13.09
CA ALA A 2 23.32 -55.21 -12.52
C ALA A 2 22.06 -54.32 -12.49
N ARG A 3 21.71 -53.83 -11.31
CA ARG A 3 20.50 -53.05 -11.04
C ARG A 3 20.74 -51.57 -11.38
N LEU A 4 20.13 -51.09 -12.46
CA LEU A 4 20.12 -49.67 -12.86
C LEU A 4 19.41 -48.82 -11.80
N LEU A 5 20.17 -47.98 -11.08
CA LEU A 5 19.62 -46.92 -10.24
C LEU A 5 19.23 -45.73 -11.13
N ARG A 6 17.92 -45.55 -11.33
CA ARG A 6 17.35 -44.35 -11.99
C ARG A 6 17.66 -43.11 -11.13
N LYS A 7 18.44 -42.18 -11.67
CA LYS A 7 18.56 -40.81 -11.13
C LYS A 7 17.20 -40.12 -11.27
N LYS A 8 16.53 -39.83 -10.15
CA LYS A 8 15.36 -38.93 -10.14
C LYS A 8 15.87 -37.51 -10.35
N THR A 9 15.67 -36.98 -11.56
CA THR A 9 15.92 -35.57 -11.87
C THR A 9 14.89 -34.72 -11.14
N ILE A 10 15.29 -34.07 -10.05
CA ILE A 10 14.50 -33.04 -9.40
C ILE A 10 14.55 -31.81 -10.32
N GLN A 11 13.46 -31.57 -11.06
CA GLN A 11 13.29 -30.29 -11.74
C GLN A 11 13.18 -29.19 -10.66
N LYS A 12 14.23 -28.37 -10.53
CA LYS A 12 14.17 -27.10 -9.81
C LYS A 12 13.17 -26.19 -10.54
N LYS A 13 11.92 -26.16 -10.08
CA LYS A 13 10.98 -25.08 -10.44
C LYS A 13 11.58 -23.77 -9.92
N ARG A 14 12.08 -22.96 -10.85
CA ARG A 14 12.56 -21.61 -10.59
C ARG A 14 11.31 -20.72 -10.49
N TRP A 15 10.89 -20.41 -9.28
CA TRP A 15 9.77 -19.50 -9.03
C TRP A 15 10.26 -18.06 -9.21
N ASN A 16 10.21 -17.55 -10.44
CA ASN A 16 10.47 -16.15 -10.74
C ASN A 16 9.17 -15.34 -10.57
N PHE A 17 8.61 -15.27 -9.36
CA PHE A 17 7.47 -14.40 -9.09
C PHE A 17 7.96 -13.10 -8.47
N ILE A 18 7.80 -11.98 -9.17
CA ILE A 18 8.07 -10.66 -8.59
C ILE A 18 6.78 -10.22 -7.92
N GLN A 19 6.73 -10.28 -6.59
CA GLN A 19 5.67 -9.65 -5.81
C GLN A 19 6.08 -8.20 -5.53
N ASN A 20 5.22 -7.26 -5.87
CA ASN A 20 5.40 -5.86 -5.49
C ASN A 20 4.33 -5.47 -4.49
N ILE A 21 4.76 -4.90 -3.36
CA ILE A 21 3.91 -4.34 -2.31
C ILE A 21 4.25 -2.85 -2.21
N ASN A 22 3.26 -2.02 -2.51
CA ASN A 22 3.32 -0.58 -2.36
C ASN A 22 2.67 -0.18 -1.04
N ILE A 23 3.29 0.77 -0.35
CA ILE A 23 2.72 1.47 0.80
C ILE A 23 2.64 2.93 0.40
N ASP A 24 1.44 3.45 0.23
CA ASP A 24 1.24 4.81 -0.28
C ASP A 24 0.00 5.48 0.31
N VAL A 25 -0.15 6.76 0.02
CA VAL A 25 -1.33 7.56 0.33
C VAL A 25 -2.31 7.46 -0.85
N ALA A 26 -3.55 7.11 -0.54
CA ALA A 26 -4.64 6.92 -1.49
C ALA A 26 -5.94 7.55 -0.97
N ILE A 27 -6.36 8.63 -1.63
CA ILE A 27 -7.59 9.34 -1.31
C ILE A 27 -8.82 8.64 -1.92
N SER A 28 -10.01 9.05 -1.47
CA SER A 28 -11.26 8.55 -2.03
C SER A 28 -11.61 9.33 -3.31
N ASN A 29 -12.37 8.71 -4.21
CA ASN A 29 -13.01 9.41 -5.32
C ASN A 29 -14.26 10.19 -4.87
N ASN A 30 -14.60 10.14 -3.59
CA ASN A 30 -15.73 10.85 -2.98
C ASN A 30 -15.18 11.80 -1.92
N GLU A 31 -15.47 13.09 -2.08
CA GLU A 31 -14.95 14.15 -1.22
C GLU A 31 -15.28 13.95 0.26
N ASN A 32 -16.49 13.48 0.59
CA ASN A 32 -16.90 13.25 1.98
C ASN A 32 -16.06 12.14 2.64
N TYR A 33 -15.71 11.09 1.87
CA TYR A 33 -14.81 10.05 2.37
C TYR A 33 -13.37 10.53 2.44
N THR A 34 -12.95 11.40 1.53
CA THR A 34 -11.62 12.03 1.58
C THR A 34 -11.48 12.87 2.84
N GLU A 35 -12.48 13.70 3.17
CA GLU A 35 -12.52 14.46 4.43
C GLU A 35 -12.38 13.55 5.65
N TRP A 36 -13.23 12.54 5.73
CA TRP A 36 -13.20 11.56 6.82
C TRP A 36 -11.83 10.85 6.93
N TYR A 37 -11.15 10.58 5.81
CA TYR A 37 -9.82 9.99 5.84
C TYR A 37 -8.75 10.92 6.43
N TYR A 38 -8.84 12.23 6.20
CA TYR A 38 -7.95 13.21 6.84
C TYR A 38 -8.23 13.35 8.33
N ASP A 39 -9.49 13.26 8.75
CA ASP A 39 -9.85 13.24 10.17
C ASP A 39 -9.27 12.01 10.88
N LEU A 40 -9.39 10.82 10.29
CA LEU A 40 -8.76 9.60 10.82
C LEU A 40 -7.23 9.72 10.93
N TRP A 41 -6.60 10.45 10.00
CA TRP A 41 -5.16 10.72 10.08
C TRP A 41 -4.85 11.67 11.24
N LYS A 42 -5.65 12.74 11.42
CA LYS A 42 -5.50 13.66 12.54
C LYS A 42 -5.65 12.96 13.89
N GLU A 43 -6.70 12.15 14.06
CA GLU A 43 -6.92 11.33 15.26
C GLU A 43 -5.71 10.44 15.55
N ARG A 44 -5.18 9.80 14.51
CA ARG A 44 -4.00 8.94 14.65
C ARG A 44 -2.76 9.69 15.11
N ILE A 45 -2.57 10.93 14.66
CA ILE A 45 -1.48 11.80 15.11
C ILE A 45 -1.64 12.09 16.61
N ILE A 46 -2.84 12.52 17.03
CA ILE A 46 -3.14 12.82 18.44
C ILE A 46 -2.86 11.61 19.33
N ASP A 47 -3.40 10.43 18.96
CA ASP A 47 -3.19 9.19 19.69
C ASP A 47 -1.70 8.85 19.87
N ARG A 48 -0.91 9.03 18.79
CA ARG A 48 0.51 8.69 18.79
C ARG A 48 1.33 9.70 19.58
N GLN A 49 1.00 10.98 19.54
CA GLN A 49 1.65 12.00 20.37
C GLN A 49 1.41 11.75 21.85
N ALA A 50 0.15 11.45 22.23
CA ALA A 50 -0.20 11.11 23.60
C ALA A 50 0.56 9.86 24.09
N LEU A 51 0.59 8.80 23.27
CA LEU A 51 1.30 7.57 23.58
C LEU A 51 2.81 7.79 23.74
N LEU A 52 3.42 8.62 22.89
CA LEU A 52 4.86 8.88 22.86
C LEU A 52 5.28 10.04 23.78
N LYS A 53 4.33 10.69 24.49
CA LYS A 53 4.56 11.87 25.34
C LYS A 53 5.26 13.01 24.62
N ILE A 54 4.89 13.25 23.36
CA ILE A 54 5.44 14.34 22.55
C ILE A 54 4.61 15.60 22.78
N ASP A 55 5.25 16.65 23.29
CA ASP A 55 4.60 17.93 23.62
C ASP A 55 4.34 18.82 22.38
N LYS A 56 5.12 18.63 21.31
CA LYS A 56 4.93 19.36 20.05
C LYS A 56 3.68 18.88 19.32
N SER A 57 2.79 19.80 18.91
CA SER A 57 1.60 19.50 18.09
C SER A 57 1.91 19.24 16.60
N PHE A 58 1.35 18.16 16.05
CA PHE A 58 1.40 17.83 14.61
C PHE A 58 0.01 17.74 13.97
N GLU A 59 -1.04 18.13 14.68
CA GLU A 59 -2.44 18.01 14.21
C GLU A 59 -2.75 18.78 12.93
N SER A 60 -1.93 19.78 12.58
CA SER A 60 -2.10 20.57 11.36
C SER A 60 -1.57 19.88 10.10
N VAL A 61 -0.78 18.80 10.23
CA VAL A 61 -0.16 18.10 9.11
C VAL A 61 -1.19 17.59 8.09
N PRO A 62 -2.28 16.89 8.47
CA PRO A 62 -3.26 16.40 7.50
C PRO A 62 -3.91 17.53 6.68
N LYS A 63 -4.25 18.65 7.36
CA LYS A 63 -4.85 19.82 6.72
C LYS A 63 -3.88 20.52 5.76
N ARG A 64 -2.59 20.57 6.10
CA ARG A 64 -1.56 21.12 5.22
C ARG A 64 -1.37 20.24 4.00
N ALA A 65 -1.22 18.94 4.20
CA ALA A 65 -1.01 17.97 3.13
C ALA A 65 -2.14 18.03 2.08
N ARG A 66 -3.37 18.25 2.50
CA ARG A 66 -4.49 18.42 1.56
C ARG A 66 -4.43 19.67 0.69
N ARG A 67 -3.83 20.74 1.21
CA ARG A 67 -3.83 22.07 0.55
C ARG A 67 -2.59 22.32 -0.29
N GLN A 68 -1.58 21.49 -0.11
CA GLN A 68 -0.28 21.61 -0.76
C GLN A 68 -0.37 20.95 -2.15
N PRO A 69 -0.24 21.72 -3.24
CA PRO A 69 -0.29 21.17 -4.59
C PRO A 69 0.74 20.07 -4.83
N GLU A 70 1.91 20.16 -4.19
CA GLU A 70 2.98 19.17 -4.25
C GLU A 70 2.61 17.79 -3.71
N ASP A 71 1.63 17.70 -2.80
CA ASP A 71 1.12 16.45 -2.24
C ASP A 71 0.03 15.88 -3.17
N HIS A 72 0.46 15.44 -4.35
CA HIS A 72 -0.41 14.83 -5.35
C HIS A 72 -0.84 13.41 -4.92
N PHE A 73 -1.83 13.33 -4.05
CA PHE A 73 -2.46 12.06 -3.69
C PHE A 73 -3.43 11.62 -4.79
N ASP A 74 -3.23 10.41 -5.30
CA ASP A 74 -4.13 9.82 -6.27
C ASP A 74 -5.21 8.97 -5.58
N ILE A 75 -6.26 8.63 -6.32
CA ILE A 75 -7.27 7.69 -5.84
C ILE A 75 -6.73 6.26 -5.91
N LEU A 76 -7.10 5.43 -4.93
CA LEU A 76 -6.64 4.03 -4.86
C LEU A 76 -6.87 3.27 -6.18
N LYS A 77 -8.01 3.51 -6.84
CA LYS A 77 -8.35 2.86 -8.11
C LYS A 77 -7.33 3.18 -9.21
N ALA A 78 -6.84 4.41 -9.30
CA ALA A 78 -5.86 4.82 -10.28
C ALA A 78 -4.51 4.15 -10.01
N GLN A 79 -4.08 4.10 -8.75
CA GLN A 79 -2.86 3.40 -8.33
C GLN A 79 -2.90 1.89 -8.64
N LEU A 80 -4.03 1.21 -8.39
CA LEU A 80 -4.20 -0.20 -8.75
C LEU A 80 -4.19 -0.40 -10.27
N ASN A 81 -4.90 0.47 -11.01
CA ASN A 81 -4.90 0.42 -12.48
C ASN A 81 -3.50 0.66 -13.07
N ALA A 82 -2.68 1.50 -12.44
CA ALA A 82 -1.30 1.71 -12.84
C ALA A 82 -0.50 0.40 -12.77
N LEU A 83 -0.63 -0.38 -11.69
CA LEU A 83 0.01 -1.70 -11.57
C LEU A 83 -0.47 -2.66 -12.67
N VAL A 84 -1.78 -2.70 -12.94
CA VAL A 84 -2.34 -3.53 -14.02
C VAL A 84 -1.75 -3.11 -15.38
N SER A 85 -1.68 -1.80 -15.65
CA SER A 85 -1.21 -1.28 -16.94
C SER A 85 0.25 -1.62 -17.25
N ILE A 86 1.10 -1.81 -16.22
CA ILE A 86 2.51 -2.20 -16.36
C ILE A 86 2.74 -3.72 -16.25
N GLY A 87 1.66 -4.51 -16.31
CA GLY A 87 1.70 -5.96 -16.43
C GLY A 87 1.67 -6.74 -15.12
N PHE A 88 1.31 -6.13 -13.98
CA PHE A 88 1.00 -6.91 -12.77
C PHE A 88 -0.37 -7.58 -12.90
N SER A 89 -0.45 -8.79 -12.38
CA SER A 89 -1.65 -9.61 -12.23
C SER A 89 -1.98 -9.80 -10.74
N ALA A 90 -3.19 -10.28 -10.42
CA ALA A 90 -3.66 -10.42 -9.03
C ALA A 90 -3.44 -9.14 -8.20
N VAL A 91 -3.76 -7.99 -8.81
CA VAL A 91 -3.58 -6.67 -8.21
C VAL A 91 -4.70 -6.42 -7.22
N GLU A 92 -4.36 -6.19 -5.95
CA GLU A 92 -5.30 -6.05 -4.85
C GLU A 92 -4.83 -5.01 -3.82
N CYS A 93 -5.78 -4.42 -3.10
CA CYS A 93 -5.51 -3.66 -1.89
C CYS A 93 -5.54 -4.60 -0.68
N HIS A 94 -4.39 -4.82 -0.04
CA HIS A 94 -4.26 -5.72 1.10
C HIS A 94 -4.68 -5.07 2.41
N TYR A 95 -4.53 -3.75 2.53
CA TYR A 95 -4.92 -3.00 3.72
C TYR A 95 -5.24 -1.54 3.38
N LYS A 96 -6.26 -0.96 4.01
CA LYS A 96 -6.55 0.48 3.93
C LYS A 96 -7.00 1.01 5.28
N ARG A 97 -6.40 2.13 5.72
CA ARG A 97 -6.83 2.87 6.91
C ARG A 97 -6.72 4.37 6.67
N GLY A 98 -7.86 5.04 6.59
CA GLY A 98 -7.91 6.45 6.21
C GLY A 98 -7.22 6.64 4.86
N VAL A 99 -6.32 7.63 4.78
CA VAL A 99 -5.56 7.91 3.56
C VAL A 99 -4.46 6.88 3.27
N PHE A 100 -4.05 6.02 4.22
CA PHE A 100 -2.95 5.09 4.02
C PHE A 100 -3.44 3.75 3.43
N ALA A 101 -2.74 3.25 2.42
CA ALA A 101 -3.04 1.99 1.76
C ALA A 101 -1.79 1.12 1.59
N ILE A 102 -1.99 -0.20 1.67
CA ILE A 102 -1.03 -1.21 1.25
C ILE A 102 -1.68 -2.00 0.13
N TYR A 103 -1.09 -1.97 -1.05
CA TYR A 103 -1.62 -2.62 -2.24
C TYR A 103 -0.48 -3.17 -3.09
N GLY A 104 -0.78 -4.15 -3.93
CA GLY A 104 0.27 -4.85 -4.65
C GLY A 104 -0.27 -5.85 -5.66
N GLY A 105 0.64 -6.58 -6.29
CA GLY A 105 0.31 -7.62 -7.25
C GLY A 105 1.50 -8.51 -7.57
N LYS A 106 1.28 -9.46 -8.49
CA LYS A 106 2.27 -10.44 -8.96
C LYS A 106 2.61 -10.19 -10.41
N LYS A 107 3.90 -10.13 -10.72
CA LYS A 107 4.43 -10.05 -12.08
C LYS A 107 5.18 -11.33 -12.45
#